data_AF-A0A9W5S2M7-F1
#
_entry.id   AF-A0A9W5S2M7-F1
#
_cell.length_a   1.000
_cell.length_b   1.000
_cell.length_c   1.000
_cell.angle_alpha   90.00
_cell.angle_beta   90.00
_cell.angle_gamma   90.00
#
_symmetry.space_group_name_H-M   'P 1'
#
loop_
_entity.id
_entity.type
_entity.pdbx_description
1 polymer ?
#
loop_
_entity_poly.entity_id
_entity_poly.type
_entity_poly.pdbx_seq_one_letter_code
_entity_poly.pdbx_strand_id
1 'polypeptide(L)'
;MVVTPDIPDLPYTWLEGRKYFELIAEPVEREILPGIMIKGWGYNGSIPGPTIRVLPQEWVTIRVINRLPDYTSVHWHGMDIPNVMDGVPGVEPSPKIEPNHYFDYTFQITNPPGTHMYHTHSHTVIQEMMGLGGGFVIEEPNEKNIHRDYFIMLQEFHLKNLVKGELHKGLFELDPIADNFNFFTMNGRCYPYTSPLAVKYGESVRVRLGNIGMNAHPIHLHGHQFTVTAVDGNLIQWSARE
;
A
#
# COMPACT_ATOMS: atom_id res chain seq x y z
N MET A 1 -1.84 -16.82 -5.50
CA MET A 1 -2.70 -15.68 -5.14
C MET A 1 -2.01 -14.95 -4.01
N VAL A 2 -1.81 -13.64 -4.17
CA VAL A 2 -1.19 -12.81 -3.12
C VAL A 2 -2.21 -12.57 -2.01
N VAL A 3 -1.75 -12.63 -0.76
CA VAL A 3 -2.54 -12.33 0.44
C VAL A 3 -1.87 -11.19 1.19
N THR A 4 -2.63 -10.15 1.50
CA THR A 4 -2.19 -9.08 2.39
C THR A 4 -2.89 -9.27 3.74
N PRO A 5 -2.23 -9.83 4.77
CA PRO A 5 -2.87 -10.00 6.08
C PRO A 5 -3.44 -8.67 6.59
N ASP A 6 -4.58 -8.73 7.29
CA ASP A 6 -5.28 -7.57 7.85
C ASP A 6 -5.87 -6.55 6.85
N ILE A 7 -5.63 -6.71 5.54
CA ILE A 7 -6.02 -5.74 4.51
C ILE A 7 -6.74 -6.47 3.36
N PRO A 8 -7.95 -6.03 2.97
CA PRO A 8 -8.66 -6.65 1.86
C PRO A 8 -8.03 -6.29 0.51
N ASP A 9 -8.30 -7.12 -0.49
CA ASP A 9 -8.11 -6.74 -1.89
C ASP A 9 -9.19 -5.73 -2.29
N LEU A 10 -8.84 -4.77 -3.16
CA LEU A 10 -9.81 -3.84 -3.71
C LEU A 10 -10.72 -4.60 -4.70
N PRO A 11 -12.04 -4.66 -4.46
CA PRO A 11 -12.93 -5.35 -5.37
C PRO A 11 -13.00 -4.62 -6.71
N TYR A 12 -13.29 -5.39 -7.76
CA TYR A 12 -13.50 -4.84 -9.10
C TYR A 12 -14.71 -5.47 -9.78
N THR A 13 -15.21 -4.77 -10.79
CA THR A 13 -16.15 -5.31 -11.77
C THR A 13 -15.48 -5.39 -13.14
N TRP A 14 -15.97 -6.27 -14.01
CA TRP A 14 -15.57 -6.27 -15.41
C TRP A 14 -16.53 -5.38 -16.20
N LEU A 15 -16.02 -4.34 -16.83
CA LEU A 15 -16.79 -3.42 -17.67
C LEU A 15 -16.01 -3.17 -18.96
N GLU A 16 -16.66 -3.32 -20.13
CA GLU A 16 -16.05 -2.98 -21.42
C GLU A 16 -14.67 -3.63 -21.69
N GLY A 17 -14.44 -4.85 -21.20
CA GLY A 17 -13.18 -5.58 -21.39
C GLY A 17 -12.03 -5.14 -20.47
N ARG A 18 -12.29 -4.32 -19.45
CA ARG A 18 -11.32 -3.87 -18.45
C ARG A 18 -11.80 -4.16 -17.03
N LYS A 19 -10.85 -4.29 -16.09
CA LYS A 19 -11.18 -4.28 -14.67
C LYS A 19 -11.48 -2.85 -14.23
N TYR A 20 -12.59 -2.66 -13.55
CA TYR A 20 -13.03 -1.39 -13.03
C TYR A 20 -13.02 -1.41 -11.50
N PHE A 21 -12.24 -0.51 -10.90
CA PHE A 21 -12.07 -0.37 -9.46
C PHE A 21 -12.61 0.98 -8.98
N GLU A 22 -13.12 1.03 -7.75
CA GLU A 22 -13.46 2.27 -7.05
C GLU A 22 -12.59 2.43 -5.80
N LEU A 23 -11.62 3.34 -5.88
CA LEU A 23 -10.71 3.66 -4.79
C LEU A 23 -11.17 4.97 -4.13
N ILE A 24 -11.53 4.94 -2.85
CA ILE A 24 -12.17 6.08 -2.18
C ILE A 24 -11.21 6.65 -1.15
N ALA A 25 -10.67 7.85 -1.39
CA ALA A 25 -9.86 8.56 -0.40
C ALA A 25 -10.78 9.24 0.63
N GLU A 26 -10.64 8.90 1.91
CA GLU A 26 -11.53 9.43 2.97
C GLU A 26 -10.84 9.47 4.35
N PRO A 27 -11.35 10.26 5.31
CA PRO A 27 -10.91 10.15 6.70
C PRO A 27 -11.23 8.75 7.27
N VAL A 28 -10.27 8.15 7.97
CA VAL A 28 -10.37 6.80 8.51
C VAL A 28 -9.93 6.76 9.97
N GLU A 29 -10.68 6.05 10.81
CA GLU A 29 -10.24 5.63 12.13
C GLU A 29 -9.71 4.19 12.07
N ARG A 30 -8.43 3.99 12.41
CA ARG A 30 -7.77 2.68 12.34
C ARG A 30 -7.28 2.24 13.71
N GLU A 31 -7.70 1.06 14.15
CA GLU A 31 -7.10 0.43 15.34
C GLU A 31 -5.73 -0.18 15.00
N ILE A 32 -4.66 0.31 15.63
CA ILE A 32 -3.29 -0.19 15.42
C ILE A 32 -2.83 -1.16 16.53
N LEU A 33 -3.38 -1.01 17.74
CA LEU A 33 -3.24 -1.88 18.92
C LEU A 33 -4.58 -1.91 19.67
N PRO A 34 -4.87 -2.93 20.51
CA PRO A 34 -6.14 -3.01 21.23
C PRO A 34 -6.48 -1.73 22.01
N GLY A 35 -7.52 -1.04 21.54
CA GLY A 35 -8.00 0.22 22.11
C GLY A 35 -7.15 1.47 21.82
N ILE A 36 -6.12 1.37 20.96
CA ILE A 36 -5.35 2.52 20.44
C ILE A 36 -5.72 2.70 18.97
N MET A 37 -6.47 3.76 18.73
CA MET A 37 -6.98 4.14 17.42
C MET A 37 -6.24 5.37 16.90
N ILE A 38 -5.98 5.44 15.60
CA ILE A 38 -5.49 6.64 14.92
C ILE A 38 -6.58 7.25 14.05
N LYS A 39 -6.61 8.58 13.96
CA LYS A 39 -7.35 9.30 12.92
C LYS A 39 -6.40 9.70 11.81
N GLY A 40 -6.58 9.08 10.66
CA GLY A 40 -5.78 9.33 9.47
C GLY A 40 -6.64 9.54 8.24
N TRP A 41 -6.00 9.56 7.09
CA TRP A 41 -6.63 9.52 5.78
C TRP A 41 -6.25 8.20 5.13
N GLY A 42 -7.24 7.48 4.60
CA GLY A 42 -7.05 6.15 4.05
C GLY A 42 -7.83 5.96 2.76
N TYR A 43 -7.77 4.73 2.25
CA TYR A 43 -8.57 4.34 1.10
C TYR A 43 -9.58 3.25 1.49
N ASN A 44 -10.83 3.42 1.08
CA ASN A 44 -11.93 2.47 1.30
C ASN A 44 -12.04 2.03 2.77
N GLY A 45 -12.03 3.00 3.68
CA GLY A 45 -12.13 2.74 5.13
C GLY A 45 -10.88 2.12 5.78
N SER A 46 -9.74 2.05 5.09
CA SER A 46 -8.55 1.34 5.58
C SER A 46 -7.27 2.19 5.53
N ILE A 47 -6.40 1.97 6.53
CA ILE A 47 -5.00 2.41 6.56
C ILE A 47 -4.14 1.17 6.88
N PRO A 48 -3.26 0.72 5.98
CA PRO A 48 -3.14 1.19 4.59
C PRO A 48 -4.39 0.89 3.75
N GLY A 49 -4.47 1.47 2.56
CA GLY A 49 -5.51 1.18 1.58
C GLY A 49 -5.52 -0.29 1.10
N PRO A 50 -6.63 -0.74 0.48
CA PRO A 50 -6.77 -2.10 -0.02
C PRO A 50 -5.72 -2.45 -1.08
N THR A 51 -5.40 -3.74 -1.22
CA THR A 51 -4.43 -4.19 -2.22
C THR A 51 -5.09 -4.26 -3.60
N ILE A 52 -4.53 -3.57 -4.59
CA ILE A 52 -4.97 -3.68 -5.98
C ILE A 52 -4.20 -4.83 -6.63
N ARG A 53 -4.92 -5.79 -7.22
CA ARG A 53 -4.32 -6.98 -7.85
C ARG A 53 -4.72 -7.09 -9.31
N VAL A 54 -3.73 -7.15 -10.17
CA VAL A 54 -3.88 -7.17 -11.63
C VAL A 54 -2.99 -8.23 -12.26
N LEU A 55 -3.24 -8.56 -13.52
CA LEU A 55 -2.38 -9.40 -14.33
C LEU A 55 -1.72 -8.56 -15.45
N PRO A 56 -0.56 -8.99 -15.96
CA PRO A 56 0.03 -8.39 -17.15
C PRO A 56 -0.95 -8.33 -18.31
N GLN A 57 -0.84 -7.27 -19.12
CA GLN A 57 -1.64 -6.97 -20.30
C GLN A 57 -3.12 -6.66 -20.06
N GLU A 58 -3.60 -6.70 -18.81
CA GLU A 58 -4.96 -6.24 -18.49
C GLU A 58 -5.11 -4.73 -18.70
N TRP A 59 -6.29 -4.32 -19.16
CA TRP A 59 -6.71 -2.94 -19.06
C TRP A 59 -7.41 -2.71 -17.73
N VAL A 60 -7.07 -1.60 -17.07
CA VAL A 60 -7.70 -1.19 -15.82
C VAL A 60 -8.25 0.22 -15.92
N THR A 61 -9.37 0.45 -15.25
CA THR A 61 -9.83 1.78 -14.89
C THR A 61 -10.00 1.84 -13.38
N ILE A 62 -9.31 2.77 -12.74
CA ILE A 62 -9.39 3.00 -11.31
C ILE A 62 -10.03 4.37 -11.11
N ARG A 63 -11.30 4.38 -10.69
CA ARG A 63 -11.99 5.59 -10.29
C ARG A 63 -11.54 5.96 -8.90
N VAL A 64 -10.79 7.06 -8.79
CA VAL A 64 -10.41 7.61 -7.50
C VAL A 64 -11.43 8.67 -7.10
N ILE A 65 -12.15 8.44 -6.01
CA ILE A 65 -13.16 9.35 -5.46
C ILE A 65 -12.56 10.06 -4.25
N ASN A 66 -12.55 11.39 -4.27
CA ASN A 66 -12.01 12.16 -3.15
C ASN A 66 -13.14 12.59 -2.19
N ARG A 67 -13.12 12.07 -0.97
CA ARG A 67 -13.98 12.50 0.16
C ARG A 67 -13.17 13.18 1.27
N LEU A 68 -11.92 13.51 1.02
CA LEU A 68 -11.07 14.29 1.93
C LEU A 68 -11.49 15.76 1.90
N PRO A 69 -11.15 16.54 2.95
CA PRO A 69 -11.37 17.98 2.96
C PRO A 69 -10.39 18.75 2.08
N ASP A 70 -9.38 18.09 1.50
CA ASP A 70 -8.33 18.66 0.67
C ASP A 70 -8.32 17.96 -0.71
N TYR A 71 -7.74 18.60 -1.72
CA TYR A 71 -7.55 17.96 -3.02
C TYR A 71 -6.54 16.82 -2.88
N THR A 72 -6.64 15.83 -3.76
CA THR A 72 -5.69 14.71 -3.79
C THR A 72 -5.38 14.26 -5.22
N SER A 73 -4.48 13.32 -5.36
CA SER A 73 -4.17 12.59 -6.59
C SER A 73 -3.68 11.19 -6.20
N VAL A 74 -3.60 10.24 -7.12
CA VAL A 74 -2.98 8.93 -6.85
C VAL A 74 -1.89 8.68 -7.86
N HIS A 75 -0.67 8.54 -7.37
CA HIS A 75 0.50 8.10 -8.11
C HIS A 75 0.68 6.59 -8.00
N TRP A 76 1.04 5.97 -9.12
CA TRP A 76 1.17 4.52 -9.27
C TRP A 76 2.65 4.15 -9.26
N HIS A 77 3.21 4.08 -8.05
CA HIS A 77 4.66 3.99 -7.80
C HIS A 77 5.32 2.80 -8.50
N GLY A 78 6.19 3.10 -9.46
CA GLY A 78 6.95 2.12 -10.24
C GLY A 78 6.21 1.53 -11.44
N MET A 79 5.06 2.09 -11.83
CA MET A 79 4.33 1.70 -13.03
C MET A 79 4.81 2.46 -14.27
N ASP A 80 4.85 1.79 -15.42
CA ASP A 80 5.14 2.38 -16.73
C ASP A 80 3.83 2.72 -17.45
N ILE A 81 3.35 3.95 -17.24
CA ILE A 81 2.03 4.42 -17.68
C ILE A 81 2.11 5.80 -18.31
N PRO A 82 1.10 6.21 -19.11
CA PRO A 82 1.08 7.56 -19.68
C PRO A 82 1.09 8.65 -18.59
N ASN A 83 1.88 9.72 -18.78
CA ASN A 83 2.02 10.84 -17.82
C ASN A 83 0.69 11.49 -17.39
N VAL A 84 -0.34 11.48 -18.26
CA VAL A 84 -1.69 11.97 -17.93
C VAL A 84 -2.42 11.09 -16.90
N MET A 85 -1.91 9.89 -16.64
CA MET A 85 -2.41 8.91 -15.68
C MET A 85 -1.46 8.70 -14.49
N ASP A 86 -0.30 9.36 -14.44
CA ASP A 86 0.70 9.11 -13.39
C ASP A 86 0.35 9.78 -12.05
N GLY A 87 -0.59 10.74 -12.04
CA GLY A 87 -1.11 11.29 -10.79
C GLY A 87 -0.21 12.29 -10.07
N VAL A 88 0.71 12.94 -10.79
CA VAL A 88 1.66 13.95 -10.28
C VAL A 88 1.28 15.36 -10.77
N PRO A 89 0.18 15.97 -10.31
CA PRO A 89 -0.36 17.22 -10.85
C PRO A 89 0.55 18.44 -10.71
N GLY A 90 1.59 18.38 -9.87
CA GLY A 90 2.58 19.45 -9.70
C GLY A 90 3.65 19.48 -10.80
N VAL A 91 3.78 18.40 -11.57
CA VAL A 91 4.85 18.21 -12.58
C VAL A 91 4.25 17.86 -13.95
N GLU A 92 3.17 17.11 -13.96
CA GLU A 92 2.60 16.46 -15.14
C GLU A 92 1.14 16.87 -15.36
N PRO A 93 0.58 16.68 -16.58
CA PRO A 93 -0.81 17.05 -16.91
C PRO A 93 -1.89 16.22 -16.20
N SER A 94 -1.52 15.35 -15.26
CA SER A 94 -2.47 14.62 -14.41
C SER A 94 -3.32 15.59 -13.59
N PRO A 95 -4.64 15.41 -13.48
CA PRO A 95 -5.50 16.34 -12.75
C PRO A 95 -5.37 16.19 -11.24
N LYS A 96 -5.62 17.30 -10.53
CA LYS A 96 -5.99 17.27 -9.12
C LYS A 96 -7.44 16.80 -8.99
N ILE A 97 -7.71 15.96 -8.00
CA ILE A 97 -9.06 15.51 -7.66
C ILE A 97 -9.55 16.36 -6.50
N GLU A 98 -10.38 17.35 -6.81
CA GLU A 98 -10.98 18.22 -5.79
C GLU A 98 -11.89 17.45 -4.83
N PRO A 99 -12.15 17.96 -3.60
CA PRO A 99 -13.13 17.37 -2.70
C PRO A 99 -14.47 17.10 -3.39
N ASN A 100 -15.04 15.92 -3.13
CA ASN A 100 -16.29 15.40 -3.72
C ASN A 100 -16.25 15.18 -5.25
N HIS A 101 -15.07 15.21 -5.87
CA HIS A 101 -14.89 14.86 -7.27
C HIS A 101 -14.21 13.50 -7.42
N TYR A 102 -14.12 13.03 -8.66
CA TYR A 102 -13.40 11.82 -9.01
C TYR A 102 -12.58 12.01 -10.28
N PHE A 103 -11.59 11.13 -10.47
CA PHE A 103 -10.88 10.97 -11.73
C PHE A 103 -10.72 9.49 -12.06
N ASP A 104 -10.86 9.15 -13.34
CA ASP A 104 -10.76 7.77 -13.84
C ASP A 104 -9.37 7.54 -14.46
N TYR A 105 -8.47 6.93 -13.70
CA TYR A 105 -7.16 6.53 -14.20
C TYR A 105 -7.31 5.30 -15.08
N THR A 106 -6.99 5.40 -16.37
CA THR A 106 -7.14 4.29 -17.32
C THR A 106 -5.85 4.01 -18.06
N PHE A 107 -5.32 2.80 -17.89
CA PHE A 107 -4.07 2.36 -18.53
C PHE A 107 -4.01 0.84 -18.66
N GLN A 108 -3.07 0.36 -19.47
CA GLN A 108 -2.76 -1.06 -19.61
C GLN A 108 -1.59 -1.44 -18.69
N ILE A 109 -1.63 -2.64 -18.11
CA ILE A 109 -0.53 -3.18 -17.30
C ILE A 109 0.57 -3.72 -18.23
N THR A 110 1.58 -2.90 -18.50
CA THR A 110 2.74 -3.25 -19.36
C THR A 110 3.93 -3.76 -18.57
N ASN A 111 4.03 -3.40 -17.28
CA ASN A 111 5.06 -3.87 -16.37
C ASN A 111 5.03 -5.41 -16.21
N PRO A 112 6.18 -6.05 -15.99
CA PRO A 112 6.23 -7.45 -15.62
C PRO A 112 5.59 -7.70 -14.24
N PRO A 113 5.29 -8.97 -13.89
CA PRO A 113 4.87 -9.34 -12.54
C PRO A 113 5.81 -8.80 -11.47
N GLY A 114 5.24 -8.16 -10.44
CA GLY A 114 6.00 -7.31 -9.55
C GLY A 114 5.18 -6.81 -8.36
N THR A 115 5.88 -6.23 -7.39
CA THR A 115 5.27 -5.55 -6.24
C THR A 115 5.48 -4.06 -6.42
N HIS A 116 4.39 -3.33 -6.49
CA HIS A 116 4.33 -1.88 -6.62
C HIS A 116 3.47 -1.33 -5.48
N MET A 117 3.36 -0.01 -5.42
CA MET A 117 2.52 0.68 -4.44
C MET A 117 1.73 1.76 -5.17
N TYR A 118 0.70 2.27 -4.52
CA TYR A 118 0.06 3.51 -4.93
C TYR A 118 0.00 4.44 -3.73
N HIS A 119 0.12 5.74 -3.97
CA HIS A 119 0.08 6.74 -2.91
C HIS A 119 -0.32 8.10 -3.44
N THR A 120 -0.71 9.00 -2.54
CA THR A 120 -0.97 10.39 -2.92
C THR A 120 0.28 11.09 -3.44
N HIS A 121 0.11 12.00 -4.39
CA HIS A 121 1.15 12.94 -4.80
C HIS A 121 0.68 14.41 -4.68
N SER A 122 -0.23 14.66 -3.74
CA SER A 122 -0.75 15.98 -3.38
C SER A 122 -0.47 16.26 -1.91
N HIS A 123 0.20 17.37 -1.61
CA HIS A 123 0.75 17.64 -0.26
C HIS A 123 1.42 16.39 0.34
N THR A 124 2.28 15.75 -0.48
CA THR A 124 2.72 14.35 -0.35
C THR A 124 3.10 13.95 1.07
N VAL A 125 4.03 14.69 1.70
CA VAL A 125 4.47 14.42 3.08
C VAL A 125 3.28 14.33 4.05
N ILE A 126 2.35 15.29 3.97
CA ILE A 126 1.22 15.34 4.88
C ILE A 126 0.28 14.16 4.62
N GLN A 127 -0.16 13.99 3.36
CA GLN A 127 -1.19 13.03 3.05
C GLN A 127 -0.71 11.56 3.16
N GLU A 128 0.54 11.27 2.80
CA GLU A 128 1.15 9.95 2.97
C GLU A 128 1.28 9.58 4.45
N MET A 129 1.80 10.50 5.28
CA MET A 129 1.95 10.26 6.72
C MET A 129 0.59 10.21 7.46
N MET A 130 -0.47 10.74 6.86
CA MET A 130 -1.85 10.51 7.31
C MET A 130 -2.37 9.11 6.97
N GLY A 131 -1.75 8.40 6.01
CA GLY A 131 -2.06 7.00 5.68
C GLY A 131 -2.45 6.73 4.22
N LEU A 132 -2.45 7.72 3.32
CA LEU A 132 -2.87 7.56 1.92
C LEU A 132 -1.85 6.82 1.05
N GLY A 133 -1.81 5.49 1.22
CA GLY A 133 -1.21 4.58 0.24
C GLY A 133 -1.70 3.16 0.40
N GLY A 134 -1.41 2.32 -0.59
CA GLY A 134 -1.74 0.90 -0.60
C GLY A 134 -0.84 0.08 -1.51
N GLY A 135 -1.01 -1.24 -1.48
CA GLY A 135 -0.28 -2.16 -2.35
C GLY A 135 -0.87 -2.22 -3.75
N PHE A 136 0.00 -2.26 -4.76
CA PHE A 136 -0.38 -2.57 -6.15
C PHE A 136 0.44 -3.78 -6.61
N VAL A 137 -0.19 -4.92 -6.85
CA VAL A 137 0.53 -6.15 -7.16
C VAL A 137 0.13 -6.67 -8.54
N ILE A 138 1.14 -6.80 -9.41
CA ILE A 138 1.01 -7.47 -10.69
C ILE A 138 1.36 -8.94 -10.46
N GLU A 139 0.35 -9.80 -10.54
CA GLU A 139 0.54 -11.22 -10.28
C GLU A 139 1.22 -11.94 -11.44
N GLU A 140 1.98 -12.99 -11.13
CA GLU A 140 2.57 -13.88 -12.13
C GLU A 140 1.48 -14.82 -12.66
N PRO A 141 1.14 -14.77 -13.96
CA PRO A 141 0.19 -15.71 -14.55
C PRO A 141 0.70 -17.14 -14.40
N ASN A 142 -0.12 -18.01 -13.82
CA ASN A 142 0.22 -19.43 -13.64
C ASN A 142 1.45 -19.69 -12.75
N GLU A 143 1.68 -18.90 -11.69
CA GLU A 143 2.68 -19.21 -10.66
C GLU A 143 2.48 -20.62 -10.07
N LYS A 144 3.52 -21.45 -10.15
CA LYS A 144 3.53 -22.86 -9.71
C LYS A 144 4.55 -23.16 -8.62
N ASN A 145 5.53 -22.29 -8.43
CA ASN A 145 6.67 -22.54 -7.56
C ASN A 145 6.49 -21.92 -6.17
N ILE A 146 5.58 -20.95 -6.04
CA ILE A 146 5.27 -20.29 -4.77
C ILE A 146 3.93 -20.80 -4.23
N HIS A 147 3.99 -21.43 -3.05
CA HIS A 147 2.82 -21.97 -2.36
C HIS A 147 2.09 -20.90 -1.55
N ARG A 148 2.83 -19.92 -1.01
CA ARG A 148 2.32 -18.79 -0.24
C ARG A 148 2.97 -17.50 -0.72
N ASP A 149 2.15 -16.52 -1.06
CA ASP A 149 2.63 -15.20 -1.49
C ASP A 149 1.97 -14.14 -0.60
N TYR A 150 2.76 -13.49 0.25
CA TYR A 150 2.29 -12.52 1.22
C TYR A 150 2.77 -11.13 0.89
N PHE A 151 1.92 -10.12 1.02
CA PHE A 151 2.32 -8.72 0.97
C PHE A 151 2.22 -8.08 2.35
N ILE A 152 3.28 -7.38 2.73
CA ILE A 152 3.35 -6.55 3.92
C ILE A 152 3.72 -5.14 3.49
N MET A 153 2.88 -4.19 3.86
CA MET A 153 3.20 -2.78 3.77
C MET A 153 3.60 -2.23 5.13
N LEU A 154 4.77 -1.58 5.15
CA LEU A 154 5.35 -0.91 6.29
C LEU A 154 4.90 0.54 6.30
N GLN A 155 4.44 1.00 7.46
CA GLN A 155 4.12 2.40 7.72
C GLN A 155 4.64 2.81 9.09
N GLU A 156 4.86 4.10 9.27
CA GLU A 156 5.23 4.71 10.53
C GLU A 156 4.36 5.93 10.80
N PHE A 157 4.11 6.18 12.08
CA PHE A 157 3.19 7.21 12.53
C PHE A 157 3.76 7.92 13.77
N HIS A 158 3.45 9.21 13.86
CA HIS A 158 3.57 9.98 15.09
C HIS A 158 2.17 10.25 15.64
N LEU A 159 1.80 9.55 16.72
CA LEU A 159 0.57 9.81 17.45
C LEU A 159 0.79 10.99 18.41
N LYS A 160 0.04 12.07 18.22
CA LYS A 160 0.13 13.27 19.08
C LYS A 160 -0.25 12.93 20.51
N ASN A 161 0.45 13.55 21.46
CA ASN A 161 0.21 13.40 22.90
C ASN A 161 0.38 11.97 23.44
N LEU A 162 1.07 11.09 22.70
CA LEU A 162 1.44 9.76 23.16
C LEU A 162 2.96 9.61 23.14
N VAL A 163 3.56 9.58 24.33
CA VAL A 163 5.03 9.48 24.44
C VAL A 163 5.46 8.08 24.01
N LYS A 164 6.58 7.99 23.28
CA LYS A 164 7.14 6.71 22.85
C LYS A 164 7.37 5.80 24.06
N GLY A 165 6.79 4.60 24.00
CA GLY A 165 6.85 3.59 25.08
C GLY A 165 5.65 3.60 26.02
N GLU A 166 4.78 4.61 25.97
CA GLU A 166 3.52 4.61 26.69
C GLU A 166 2.41 3.94 25.87
N LEU A 167 1.55 3.19 26.55
CA LEU A 167 0.37 2.56 25.96
C LEU A 167 -0.84 2.85 26.84
N HIS A 168 -1.75 3.69 26.35
CA HIS A 168 -3.07 3.87 26.94
C HIS A 168 -4.12 3.98 25.85
N LYS A 169 -5.33 3.49 26.14
CA LYS A 169 -6.41 3.46 25.17
C LYS A 169 -6.85 4.88 24.81
N GLY A 170 -7.17 5.09 23.55
CA GLY A 170 -7.57 6.40 23.06
C GLY A 170 -7.67 6.45 21.55
N LEU A 171 -8.16 7.59 21.08
CA LEU A 171 -8.20 7.96 19.68
C LEU A 171 -7.25 9.14 19.49
N PHE A 172 -6.20 8.92 18.71
CA PHE A 172 -5.07 9.82 18.58
C PHE A 172 -5.06 10.49 17.20
N GLU A 173 -4.82 11.79 17.19
CA GLU A 173 -4.52 12.54 15.96
C GLU A 173 -3.07 12.25 15.55
N LEU A 174 -2.81 12.25 14.24
CA LEU A 174 -1.47 12.10 13.70
C LEU A 174 -0.75 13.46 13.61
N ASP A 175 0.57 13.43 13.77
CA ASP A 175 1.46 14.51 13.35
C ASP A 175 2.21 14.10 12.07
N PRO A 176 1.71 14.49 10.89
CA PRO A 176 2.24 14.02 9.63
C PRO A 176 3.53 14.74 9.20
N ILE A 177 4.01 15.72 9.98
CA ILE A 177 5.26 16.45 9.72
C ILE A 177 6.30 16.24 10.83
N ALA A 178 6.06 15.30 11.74
CA ALA A 178 7.01 14.96 12.78
C ALA A 178 8.28 14.35 12.18
N ASP A 179 9.43 14.70 12.75
CA ASP A 179 10.74 14.13 12.41
C ASP A 179 11.06 12.87 13.26
N ASN A 180 10.17 12.51 14.18
CA ASN A 180 10.26 11.32 15.03
C ASN A 180 8.97 10.50 15.00
N PHE A 181 9.10 9.17 14.91
CA PHE A 181 7.94 8.26 14.93
C PHE A 181 7.88 7.46 16.23
N ASN A 182 6.66 7.27 16.74
CA ASN A 182 6.40 6.52 17.97
C ASN A 182 5.66 5.18 17.73
N PHE A 183 5.06 4.98 16.56
CA PHE A 183 4.44 3.71 16.16
C PHE A 183 4.87 3.27 14.75
N PHE A 184 5.04 1.95 14.60
CA PHE A 184 5.36 1.28 13.34
C PHE A 184 4.34 0.19 13.11
N THR A 185 3.85 0.06 11.89
CA THR A 185 2.83 -0.93 11.54
C THR A 185 3.25 -1.78 10.36
N MET A 186 2.79 -3.02 10.38
CA MET A 186 2.75 -3.93 9.24
C MET A 186 1.28 -4.11 8.91
N ASN A 187 0.86 -3.72 7.71
CA ASN A 187 -0.55 -3.80 7.28
C ASN A 187 -1.52 -3.11 8.25
N GLY A 188 -1.09 -1.96 8.81
CA GLY A 188 -1.91 -1.15 9.71
C GLY A 188 -2.08 -1.72 11.13
N ARG A 189 -1.30 -2.75 11.51
CA ARG A 189 -1.25 -3.30 12.88
C ARG A 189 0.17 -3.26 13.45
N CYS A 190 0.27 -3.03 14.76
CA CYS A 190 1.52 -3.15 15.48
C CYS A 190 1.70 -4.57 16.06
N TYR A 191 2.94 -5.05 16.14
CA TYR A 191 3.27 -6.27 16.89
C TYR A 191 2.86 -6.13 18.38
N PRO A 192 2.38 -7.19 19.06
CA PRO A 192 2.18 -8.56 18.60
C PRO A 192 0.83 -8.84 17.92
N TYR A 193 0.09 -7.79 17.53
CA TYR A 193 -1.27 -7.89 16.99
C TYR A 193 -1.35 -7.86 15.46
N THR A 194 -0.21 -8.00 14.78
CA THR A 194 -0.12 -8.30 13.36
C THR A 194 -0.60 -9.73 13.10
N SER A 195 -1.40 -9.94 12.07
CA SER A 195 -1.79 -11.30 11.68
C SER A 195 -0.56 -12.14 11.27
N PRO A 196 -0.44 -13.39 11.73
CA PRO A 196 0.70 -14.24 11.41
C PRO A 196 0.67 -14.69 9.93
N LEU A 197 1.86 -14.85 9.35
CA LEU A 197 2.01 -15.48 8.03
C LEU A 197 1.96 -17.00 8.16
N ALA A 198 0.77 -17.58 8.00
CA ALA A 198 0.59 -19.02 8.15
C ALA A 198 1.29 -19.80 7.01
N VAL A 199 2.17 -20.74 7.37
CA VAL A 199 2.92 -21.55 6.41
C VAL A 199 2.95 -23.01 6.87
N LYS A 200 3.22 -23.93 5.94
CA LYS A 200 3.44 -25.35 6.23
C LYS A 200 4.86 -25.76 5.88
N TYR A 201 5.37 -26.77 6.59
CA TYR A 201 6.67 -27.38 6.24
C TYR A 201 6.68 -27.83 4.78
N GLY A 202 7.73 -27.46 4.05
CA GLY A 202 7.89 -27.75 2.62
C GLY A 202 7.24 -26.74 1.67
N GLU A 203 6.48 -25.76 2.16
CA GLU A 203 5.96 -24.67 1.31
C GLU A 203 7.08 -23.69 0.95
N SER A 204 7.27 -23.43 -0.35
CA SER A 204 7.97 -22.23 -0.84
C SER A 204 7.11 -20.98 -0.57
N VAL A 205 7.69 -20.01 0.14
CA VAL A 205 6.99 -18.80 0.57
C VAL A 205 7.67 -17.57 -0.05
N ARG A 206 6.89 -16.68 -0.64
CA ARG A 206 7.30 -15.34 -1.06
C ARG A 206 6.71 -14.34 -0.08
N VAL A 207 7.56 -13.44 0.41
CA VAL A 207 7.14 -12.28 1.21
C VAL A 207 7.54 -11.03 0.44
N ARG A 208 6.54 -10.23 0.09
CA ARG A 208 6.66 -8.95 -0.61
C ARG A 208 6.60 -7.85 0.43
N LEU A 209 7.54 -6.93 0.35
CA LEU A 209 7.67 -5.83 1.30
C LEU A 209 7.52 -4.52 0.52
N GLY A 210 6.57 -3.70 0.94
CA GLY A 210 6.43 -2.31 0.51
C GLY A 210 6.72 -1.40 1.70
N ASN A 211 7.39 -0.27 1.48
CA ASN A 211 7.64 0.72 2.52
C ASN A 211 7.19 2.09 2.01
N ILE A 212 6.16 2.64 2.67
CA ILE A 212 5.69 4.01 2.45
C ILE A 212 6.01 4.89 3.68
N GLY A 213 6.85 4.41 4.59
CA GLY A 213 7.46 5.22 5.64
C GLY A 213 8.57 6.11 5.07
N MET A 214 8.91 7.15 5.83
CA MET A 214 10.07 8.01 5.56
C MET A 214 11.40 7.33 5.89
N ASN A 215 11.42 6.39 6.83
CA ASN A 215 12.63 5.69 7.26
C ASN A 215 12.86 4.37 6.54
N ALA A 216 14.13 4.04 6.33
CA ALA A 216 14.53 2.68 5.98
C ALA A 216 14.28 1.73 7.15
N HIS A 217 13.74 0.54 6.86
CA HIS A 217 13.46 -0.49 7.86
C HIS A 217 14.24 -1.76 7.53
N PRO A 218 15.29 -2.10 8.31
CA PRO A 218 15.98 -3.37 8.17
C PRO A 218 15.05 -4.53 8.52
N ILE A 219 15.01 -5.56 7.67
CA ILE A 219 14.13 -6.71 7.84
C ILE A 219 14.95 -7.96 8.12
N HIS A 220 14.58 -8.69 9.15
CA HIS A 220 15.09 -10.02 9.44
C HIS A 220 13.95 -10.96 9.82
N LEU A 221 14.14 -12.25 9.57
CA LEU A 221 13.17 -13.30 9.88
C LEU A 221 13.75 -14.24 10.94
N HIS A 222 13.11 -14.31 12.11
CA HIS A 222 13.58 -15.17 13.19
C HIS A 222 13.55 -16.64 12.76
N GLY A 223 14.71 -17.31 12.79
CA GLY A 223 14.81 -18.74 12.50
C GLY A 223 14.69 -19.13 11.03
N HIS A 224 14.64 -18.16 10.11
CA HIS A 224 14.53 -18.42 8.67
C HIS A 224 15.71 -17.81 7.92
N GLN A 225 16.16 -18.54 6.90
CA GLN A 225 17.00 -18.00 5.84
C GLN A 225 16.10 -17.67 4.65
N PHE A 226 16.42 -16.62 3.93
CA PHE A 226 15.69 -16.20 2.73
C PHE A 226 16.68 -15.79 1.65
N THR A 227 16.17 -15.73 0.42
CA THR A 227 16.90 -15.23 -0.74
C THR A 227 16.13 -14.03 -1.28
N VAL A 228 16.83 -12.94 -1.55
CA VAL A 228 16.23 -11.75 -2.18
C VAL A 228 16.05 -12.04 -3.67
N THR A 229 14.80 -12.15 -4.12
CA THR A 229 14.47 -12.48 -5.51
C THR A 229 14.09 -11.28 -6.37
N ALA A 230 13.77 -10.15 -5.76
CA ALA A 230 13.34 -8.93 -6.44
C ALA A 230 13.62 -7.69 -5.57
N VAL A 231 13.85 -6.54 -6.20
CA VAL A 231 14.00 -5.22 -5.57
C VAL A 231 13.19 -4.22 -6.39
N ASP A 232 12.48 -3.31 -5.72
CA ASP A 232 11.66 -2.26 -6.33
C ASP A 232 10.71 -2.77 -7.42
N GLY A 233 10.05 -3.91 -7.14
CA GLY A 233 9.11 -4.56 -8.06
C GLY A 233 9.76 -5.34 -9.21
N ASN A 234 11.09 -5.32 -9.34
CA ASN A 234 11.82 -5.91 -10.46
C ASN A 234 12.59 -7.18 -10.04
N LEU A 235 12.48 -8.24 -10.83
CA LEU A 235 13.17 -9.51 -10.57
C LEU A 235 14.69 -9.37 -10.65
N ILE A 236 15.38 -9.91 -9.66
CA ILE A 236 16.83 -10.07 -9.68
C ILE A 236 17.17 -11.36 -10.45
N GLN A 237 18.12 -11.25 -11.37
CA GLN A 237 18.66 -12.41 -12.09
C GLN A 237 19.22 -13.44 -11.10
N TRP A 238 18.99 -14.73 -11.37
CA TRP A 238 19.35 -15.81 -10.44
C TRP A 238 20.80 -15.73 -9.95
N SER A 239 21.75 -15.39 -10.83
CA SER A 239 23.18 -15.27 -10.51
C SER A 239 23.56 -14.11 -9.60
N ALA A 240 22.64 -13.17 -9.36
CA ALA A 240 22.85 -11.96 -8.57
C ALA A 240 21.98 -11.92 -7.30
N ARG A 241 21.34 -13.04 -6.95
CA ARG A 241 20.53 -13.15 -5.74
C ARG A 241 21.43 -13.42 -4.53
N GLU A 242 21.11 -12.75 -3.43
CA GLU A 242 21.77 -12.87 -2.13
C GLU A 242 20.83 -13.50 -1.09
#